data_AF-A0A1F4HCJ3-F1
#
_entry.id   AF-A0A1F4HCJ3-F1
#
_cell.length_a   1.000
_cell.length_b   1.000
_cell.length_c   1.000
_cell.angle_alpha   90.00
_cell.angle_beta   90.00
_cell.angle_gamma   90.00
#
_symmetry.space_group_name_H-M   'P 1'
#
loop_
_entity.id
_entity.type
_entity.pdbx_description
1 polymer ?
#
loop_
_entity_poly.entity_id
_entity_poly.type
_entity_poly.pdbx_seq_one_letter_code
_entity_poly.pdbx_strand_id
1 'polypeptide(L)'
;MARGLTRDQIGITEEMIRTFGDAVFRMSCNLQVREGDPIRTLDWPEIERQREAMGLADVQIAERIGLTREQVMFIRNTEESRRLQTGQQAYLLDLGGGRRFRAEKVTRIEDRFRFSENALRLRAAMDFDPQQVSEYLRRGWWRDDTLSGWVARHARERPEAPALIHGSVTISWCELADQAARLAEGLRRAGVARGEVVAVQLPNIVEFVIAYLAICRLGAVMSTIHMAYRHAELASLLSHNRAVAAICLARGKDWSPAEAYCSMQASISTLKTVIALGERVEETLSLGDLIEKSPPLAAQAVQAPVASDPFLLLYTSGTTSAPKAVPHSYHTMLSNARLGAPEHRITADDRVLSAAPFTHLFGLYSLHVAWSVGATAVLLPVFTPPELAATVERDRPTALWTAPAHIAACRAMGLMGKHDFGSLRFSIMSGSACPP
;
A
#
# COMPACT_ATOMS: atom_id res chain seq x y z
N MET A 1 -27.85 -6.25 31.89
CA MET A 1 -28.64 -5.27 32.67
C MET A 1 -30.03 -5.84 32.92
N ALA A 2 -30.51 -5.81 34.16
CA ALA A 2 -31.95 -5.95 34.44
C ALA A 2 -32.67 -4.94 33.53
N ARG A 3 -33.69 -5.39 32.80
CA ARG A 3 -34.33 -4.60 31.74
C ARG A 3 -34.69 -3.18 32.24
N GLY A 4 -33.86 -2.19 31.94
CA GLY A 4 -34.15 -0.76 32.13
C GLY A 4 -34.07 -0.17 33.54
N LEU A 5 -33.66 -0.90 34.59
CA LEU A 5 -33.56 -0.36 35.95
C LEU A 5 -32.14 0.14 36.28
N THR A 6 -32.03 1.33 36.87
CA THR A 6 -30.75 1.90 37.34
C THR A 6 -30.32 1.27 38.67
N ARG A 7 -29.02 1.37 38.98
CA ARG A 7 -28.42 0.88 40.24
C ARG A 7 -29.16 1.40 41.48
N ASP A 8 -29.58 2.65 41.43
CA ASP A 8 -30.28 3.33 42.53
C ASP A 8 -31.73 2.83 42.67
N GLN A 9 -32.39 2.47 41.56
CA GLN A 9 -33.75 1.92 41.57
C GLN A 9 -33.84 0.51 42.17
N ILE A 10 -32.74 -0.25 42.15
CA ILE A 10 -32.65 -1.60 42.75
C ILE A 10 -31.91 -1.60 44.09
N GLY A 11 -31.58 -0.43 44.63
CA GLY A 11 -30.96 -0.28 45.95
C GLY A 11 -29.58 -0.94 46.06
N ILE A 12 -28.78 -0.96 44.99
CA ILE A 12 -27.42 -1.53 45.01
C ILE A 12 -26.39 -0.45 45.37
N THR A 13 -25.49 -0.76 46.30
CA THR A 13 -24.32 0.08 46.62
C THR A 13 -23.02 -0.60 46.18
N GLU A 14 -21.92 0.15 46.04
CA GLU A 14 -20.59 -0.43 45.82
C GLU A 14 -20.16 -1.35 46.96
N GLU A 15 -20.63 -1.08 48.18
CA GLU A 15 -20.35 -1.92 49.35
C GLU A 15 -21.08 -3.27 49.24
N MET A 16 -22.33 -3.28 48.75
CA MET A 16 -23.04 -4.53 48.45
C MET A 16 -22.35 -5.33 47.34
N ILE A 17 -21.88 -4.68 46.28
CA ILE A 17 -21.13 -5.36 45.19
C ILE A 17 -19.86 -5.99 45.76
N ARG A 18 -19.13 -5.28 46.61
CA ARG A 18 -17.89 -5.79 47.23
C ARG A 18 -18.15 -6.95 48.20
N THR A 19 -19.20 -6.85 49.02
CA THR A 19 -19.55 -7.83 50.05
C THR A 19 -20.08 -9.13 49.44
N PHE A 20 -20.97 -9.04 48.45
CA PHE A 20 -21.63 -10.20 47.88
C PHE A 20 -21.02 -10.66 46.55
N GLY A 21 -20.17 -9.85 45.91
CA GLY A 21 -19.66 -10.08 44.56
C GLY A 21 -18.98 -11.43 44.38
N ASP A 22 -18.04 -11.76 45.25
CA ASP A 22 -17.32 -13.03 45.15
C ASP A 22 -18.21 -14.24 45.41
N ALA A 23 -19.11 -14.13 46.39
CA ALA A 23 -20.07 -15.19 46.72
C ALA A 23 -21.07 -15.42 45.57
N VAL A 24 -21.65 -14.33 45.02
CA VAL A 24 -22.56 -14.36 43.86
C VAL A 24 -21.85 -14.95 42.64
N PHE A 25 -20.61 -14.52 42.37
CA PHE A 25 -19.83 -15.02 41.23
C PHE A 25 -19.53 -16.52 41.35
N ARG A 26 -19.11 -16.99 42.53
CA ARG A 26 -18.86 -18.42 42.79
C ARG A 26 -20.14 -19.25 42.72
N MET A 27 -21.23 -18.81 43.35
CA MET A 27 -22.50 -19.55 43.37
C MET A 27 -23.19 -19.58 42.01
N SER A 28 -22.97 -18.55 41.19
CA SER A 28 -23.47 -18.52 39.81
C SER A 28 -22.71 -19.48 38.89
N CYS A 29 -21.60 -20.10 39.34
CA CYS A 29 -20.69 -20.97 38.58
C CYS A 29 -20.67 -20.67 37.07
N ASN A 30 -20.44 -19.41 36.71
CA ASN A 30 -20.39 -19.02 35.31
C ASN A 30 -19.00 -19.35 34.74
N LEU A 31 -18.65 -20.64 34.73
CA LEU A 31 -17.58 -21.20 33.89
C LEU A 31 -18.09 -21.26 32.44
N GLN A 32 -18.56 -20.12 31.91
CA GLN A 32 -18.65 -19.98 30.47
C GLN A 32 -17.21 -19.77 29.99
N VAL A 33 -16.59 -20.83 29.50
CA VAL A 33 -15.49 -20.68 28.54
C VAL A 33 -16.09 -19.94 27.35
N ARG A 34 -15.94 -18.62 27.33
CA ARG A 34 -16.38 -17.77 26.23
C ARG A 34 -15.31 -17.76 25.16
N GLU A 35 -15.13 -18.91 24.51
CA GLU A 35 -14.51 -18.93 23.19
C GLU A 35 -15.59 -18.65 22.15
N GLY A 36 -15.64 -17.38 21.71
CA GLY A 36 -16.02 -17.08 20.32
C GLY A 36 -17.48 -17.25 19.89
N ASP A 37 -18.48 -17.19 20.78
CA ASP A 37 -19.88 -17.16 20.34
C ASP A 37 -20.56 -15.79 20.52
N PRO A 38 -20.78 -15.04 19.43
CA PRO A 38 -21.59 -13.82 19.45
C PRO A 38 -23.08 -14.07 19.14
N ILE A 39 -23.54 -15.32 18.93
CA ILE A 39 -24.96 -15.68 18.80
C ILE A 39 -25.24 -17.01 19.52
N ARG A 40 -25.89 -16.92 20.68
CA ARG A 40 -26.46 -18.05 21.44
C ARG A 40 -27.02 -19.15 20.53
N THR A 41 -26.24 -20.20 20.31
CA THR A 41 -26.78 -21.50 19.91
C THR A 41 -26.77 -22.36 21.15
N LEU A 42 -27.92 -22.44 21.83
CA LEU A 42 -28.03 -23.16 23.10
C LEU A 42 -28.18 -24.65 22.80
N ASP A 43 -27.14 -25.44 23.07
CA ASP A 43 -27.20 -26.90 23.15
C ASP A 43 -27.94 -27.27 24.44
N TRP A 44 -29.27 -27.23 24.39
CA TRP A 44 -30.13 -27.51 25.53
C TRP A 44 -29.86 -28.89 26.15
N PRO A 45 -29.64 -29.97 25.39
CA PRO A 45 -29.24 -31.26 25.95
C PRO A 45 -27.95 -31.24 26.78
N GLU A 46 -26.89 -30.56 26.32
CA GLU A 46 -25.63 -30.45 27.09
C GLU A 46 -25.77 -29.55 28.31
N ILE A 47 -26.52 -28.45 28.17
CA ILE A 47 -26.88 -27.55 29.29
C ILE A 47 -27.67 -28.33 30.35
N GLU A 48 -28.64 -29.16 29.95
CA GLU A 48 -29.40 -29.99 30.89
C GLU A 48 -28.49 -31.03 31.59
N ARG A 49 -27.50 -31.61 30.88
CA ARG A 49 -26.51 -32.55 31.44
C ARG A 49 -25.56 -31.90 32.45
N GLN A 50 -25.21 -30.64 32.24
CA GLN A 50 -24.28 -29.89 33.11
C GLN A 50 -25.01 -29.15 34.25
N ARG A 51 -26.34 -29.27 34.37
CA ARG A 51 -27.17 -28.46 35.27
C ARG A 51 -26.81 -28.57 36.75
N GLU A 52 -26.31 -29.72 37.20
CA GLU A 52 -25.80 -29.88 38.57
C GLU A 52 -24.44 -29.19 38.80
N ALA A 53 -23.67 -28.93 37.73
CA ALA A 53 -22.37 -28.24 37.77
C ALA A 53 -22.43 -26.74 37.40
N MET A 54 -23.54 -26.26 36.81
CA MET A 54 -23.70 -24.88 36.28
C MET A 54 -24.06 -23.81 37.33
N GLY A 55 -24.00 -24.13 38.62
CA GLY A 55 -24.31 -23.17 39.69
C GLY A 55 -25.80 -22.88 39.83
N LEU A 56 -26.11 -21.94 40.72
CA LEU A 56 -27.47 -21.58 41.10
C LEU A 56 -28.04 -20.48 40.18
N ALA A 57 -29.33 -20.56 39.86
CA ALA A 57 -30.03 -19.49 39.16
C ALA A 57 -30.11 -18.21 40.03
N ASP A 58 -30.26 -17.04 39.41
CA ASP A 58 -30.30 -15.76 40.14
C ASP A 58 -31.32 -15.71 41.27
N VAL A 59 -32.48 -16.35 41.08
CA VAL A 59 -33.53 -16.47 42.11
C VAL A 59 -33.08 -17.33 43.29
N GLN A 60 -32.39 -18.44 43.00
CA GLN A 60 -31.89 -19.37 44.03
C GLN A 60 -30.72 -18.75 44.80
N ILE A 61 -29.85 -17.99 44.13
CA ILE A 61 -28.80 -17.21 44.78
C ILE A 61 -29.44 -16.15 45.67
N ALA A 62 -30.40 -15.38 45.13
CA ALA A 62 -31.15 -14.33 45.83
C ALA A 62 -31.78 -14.85 47.14
N GLU A 63 -32.50 -15.96 47.08
CA GLU A 63 -33.08 -16.64 48.24
C GLU A 63 -32.02 -17.06 49.27
N ARG A 64 -30.83 -17.48 48.81
CA ARG A 64 -29.77 -18.01 49.66
C ARG A 64 -28.94 -16.93 50.37
N ILE A 65 -28.79 -15.75 49.76
CA ILE A 65 -28.01 -14.64 50.34
C ILE A 65 -28.86 -13.45 50.79
N GLY A 66 -30.19 -13.58 50.71
CA GLY A 66 -31.12 -12.54 51.16
C GLY A 66 -31.09 -11.27 50.31
N LEU A 67 -30.86 -11.41 49.00
CA LEU A 67 -30.93 -10.31 48.04
C LEU A 67 -32.13 -10.49 47.11
N THR A 68 -32.58 -9.43 46.45
CA THR A 68 -33.54 -9.58 45.34
C THR A 68 -32.86 -10.15 44.11
N ARG A 69 -33.64 -10.78 43.22
CA ARG A 69 -33.15 -11.30 41.94
C ARG A 69 -32.45 -10.21 41.13
N GLU A 70 -33.02 -9.01 41.09
CA GLU A 70 -32.49 -7.87 40.34
C GLU A 70 -31.13 -7.40 40.91
N GLN A 71 -30.97 -7.44 42.23
CA GLN A 71 -29.71 -7.13 42.92
C GLN A 71 -28.63 -8.17 42.63
N VAL A 72 -28.96 -9.47 42.72
CA VAL A 72 -28.04 -10.56 42.36
C VAL A 72 -27.62 -10.46 40.90
N MET A 73 -28.57 -10.22 40.00
CA MET A 73 -28.28 -10.03 38.58
C MET A 73 -27.32 -8.87 38.33
N PHE A 74 -27.48 -7.75 39.03
CA PHE A 74 -26.61 -6.59 38.87
C PHE A 74 -25.20 -6.90 39.38
N ILE A 75 -25.07 -7.41 40.60
CA ILE A 75 -23.79 -7.77 41.23
C ILE A 75 -23.04 -8.80 40.38
N ARG A 76 -23.74 -9.85 39.92
CA ARG A 76 -23.15 -10.86 39.04
C ARG A 76 -22.59 -10.25 37.75
N ASN A 77 -23.39 -9.45 37.05
CA ASN A 77 -22.95 -8.83 35.79
C ASN A 77 -21.73 -7.92 35.99
N THR A 78 -21.69 -7.15 37.09
CA THR A 78 -20.55 -6.28 37.42
C THR A 78 -19.29 -7.10 37.68
N GLU A 79 -19.39 -8.19 38.45
CA GLU A 79 -18.25 -9.06 38.74
C GLU A 79 -17.79 -9.86 37.51
N GLU A 80 -18.71 -10.31 36.65
CA GLU A 80 -18.38 -10.90 35.36
C GLU A 80 -17.62 -9.93 34.46
N SER A 81 -18.10 -8.69 34.31
CA SER A 81 -17.40 -7.69 33.50
C SER A 81 -16.01 -7.36 34.04
N ARG A 82 -15.85 -7.29 35.37
CA ARG A 82 -14.56 -7.02 36.02
C ARG A 82 -13.58 -8.19 35.85
N ARG A 83 -14.04 -9.42 36.06
CA ARG A 83 -13.19 -10.62 36.08
C ARG A 83 -12.90 -11.19 34.69
N LEU A 84 -13.84 -11.04 33.75
CA LEU A 84 -13.73 -11.60 32.40
C LEU A 84 -13.25 -10.58 31.35
N GLN A 85 -12.86 -9.36 31.77
CA GLN A 85 -12.26 -8.32 30.92
C GLN A 85 -12.91 -8.18 29.54
N THR A 86 -14.23 -7.97 29.49
CA THR A 86 -15.01 -7.95 28.24
C THR A 86 -14.77 -6.68 27.40
N GLY A 87 -13.53 -6.45 26.95
CA GLY A 87 -13.14 -5.48 25.91
C GLY A 87 -13.59 -5.89 24.50
N GLN A 88 -14.82 -6.42 24.38
CA GLN A 88 -15.44 -7.01 23.20
C GLN A 88 -15.57 -6.07 21.98
N GLN A 89 -15.21 -4.79 22.10
CA GLN A 89 -15.47 -3.78 21.07
C GLN A 89 -14.71 -4.06 19.77
N ALA A 90 -13.48 -4.57 19.85
CA ALA A 90 -12.68 -4.95 18.66
C ALA A 90 -13.16 -6.25 18.00
N TYR A 91 -13.79 -7.16 18.76
CA TYR A 91 -14.33 -8.43 18.26
C TYR A 91 -15.73 -8.23 17.62
N LEU A 92 -16.56 -7.36 18.20
CA LEU A 92 -17.88 -6.99 17.68
C LEU A 92 -17.83 -6.26 16.32
N LEU A 93 -16.75 -5.51 16.04
CA LEU A 93 -16.53 -4.85 14.75
C LEU A 93 -16.31 -5.85 13.60
N ASP A 94 -15.57 -6.93 13.83
CA ASP A 94 -15.32 -7.99 12.83
C ASP A 94 -16.56 -8.85 12.55
N LEU A 95 -17.46 -8.95 13.53
CA LEU A 95 -18.70 -9.72 13.44
C LEU A 95 -19.82 -9.01 12.69
N GLY A 96 -19.52 -7.88 12.06
CA GLY A 96 -20.46 -7.17 11.18
C GLY A 96 -21.57 -6.42 11.92
N GLY A 97 -21.31 -5.95 13.14
CA GLY A 97 -22.14 -4.93 13.80
C GLY A 97 -23.64 -5.25 13.94
N GLY A 98 -24.03 -6.53 13.96
CA GLY A 98 -25.39 -6.94 14.32
C GLY A 98 -26.10 -7.96 13.43
N ARG A 99 -25.45 -8.63 12.46
CA ARG A 99 -26.15 -9.65 11.65
C ARG A 99 -25.31 -10.90 11.37
N ARG A 100 -25.57 -11.94 12.16
CA ARG A 100 -25.16 -13.35 12.01
C ARG A 100 -23.63 -13.60 12.01
N PHE A 101 -23.18 -14.31 13.05
CA PHE A 101 -21.86 -14.94 13.09
C PHE A 101 -21.63 -15.79 11.85
N ARG A 102 -20.43 -15.65 11.28
CA ARG A 102 -19.95 -16.45 10.16
C ARG A 102 -18.54 -16.86 10.51
N ALA A 103 -18.37 -18.09 11.01
CA ALA A 103 -17.08 -18.61 11.47
C ALA A 103 -16.01 -18.48 10.37
N GLU A 104 -16.43 -18.65 9.11
CA GLU A 104 -15.59 -18.51 7.92
C GLU A 104 -15.09 -17.07 7.66
N LYS A 105 -15.63 -16.05 8.33
CA LYS A 105 -15.25 -14.64 8.19
C LYS A 105 -14.43 -14.09 9.35
N VAL A 106 -14.21 -14.87 10.41
CA VAL A 106 -13.47 -14.44 11.59
C VAL A 106 -12.00 -14.80 11.44
N THR A 107 -11.15 -13.78 11.32
CA THR A 107 -9.69 -13.95 11.35
C THR A 107 -9.21 -13.85 12.79
N ARG A 108 -8.56 -14.90 13.31
CA ARG A 108 -7.98 -14.87 14.68
C ARG A 108 -6.93 -13.77 14.79
N ILE A 109 -6.78 -13.18 15.97
CA ILE A 109 -5.85 -12.05 16.19
C ILE A 109 -4.40 -12.44 15.88
N GLU A 110 -4.03 -13.70 16.11
CA GLU A 110 -2.71 -14.24 15.74
C GLU A 110 -2.53 -14.33 14.23
N ASP A 111 -3.60 -14.66 13.51
CA ASP A 111 -3.62 -14.78 12.04
C ASP A 111 -3.81 -13.44 11.33
N ARG A 112 -4.13 -12.36 12.07
CA ARG A 112 -4.27 -11.03 11.52
C ARG A 112 -2.93 -10.53 11.02
N PHE A 113 -2.96 -9.98 9.81
CA PHE A 113 -1.83 -9.26 9.24
C PHE A 113 -1.32 -8.17 10.21
N ARG A 114 0.00 -8.12 10.40
CA ARG A 114 0.67 -7.08 11.19
C ARG A 114 1.68 -6.36 10.32
N PHE A 115 1.65 -5.03 10.38
CA PHE A 115 2.72 -4.21 9.81
C PHE A 115 4.01 -4.41 10.61
N SER A 116 5.14 -4.41 9.91
CA SER A 116 6.44 -4.32 10.57
C SER A 116 6.62 -2.97 11.25
N GLU A 117 7.60 -2.90 12.16
CA GLU A 117 7.98 -1.64 12.79
C GLU A 117 8.39 -0.58 11.75
N ASN A 118 9.11 -0.99 10.70
CA ASN A 118 9.52 -0.10 9.60
C ASN A 118 8.32 0.48 8.87
N ALA A 119 7.34 -0.36 8.54
CA ALA A 119 6.11 0.08 7.87
C ALA A 119 5.29 1.04 8.74
N LEU A 120 5.21 0.79 10.06
CA LEU A 120 4.54 1.69 11.00
C LEU A 120 5.26 3.03 11.12
N ARG A 121 6.60 3.04 11.18
CA ARG A 121 7.39 4.28 11.19
C ARG A 121 7.17 5.11 9.93
N LEU A 122 7.15 4.48 8.76
CA LEU A 122 6.88 5.16 7.50
C LEU A 122 5.47 5.77 7.45
N ARG A 123 4.46 5.04 7.93
CA ARG A 123 3.09 5.56 8.05
C ARG A 123 3.01 6.75 9.01
N ALA A 124 3.69 6.66 10.16
CA ALA A 124 3.73 7.74 11.13
C ALA A 124 4.39 9.02 10.58
N ALA A 125 5.28 8.89 9.60
CA ALA A 125 5.88 10.04 8.92
C ALA A 125 4.91 10.77 7.95
N MET A 126 3.78 10.15 7.60
CA MET A 126 2.73 10.78 6.79
C MET A 126 1.71 11.45 7.71
N ASP A 127 2.11 12.56 8.32
CA ASP A 127 1.28 13.35 9.22
C ASP A 127 0.62 14.52 8.46
N PHE A 128 -0.70 14.66 8.62
CA PHE A 128 -1.49 15.70 7.96
C PHE A 128 -2.48 16.33 8.93
N ASP A 129 -2.64 17.65 8.84
CA ASP A 129 -3.62 18.37 9.64
C ASP A 129 -5.06 17.85 9.36
N PRO A 130 -5.84 17.44 10.39
CA PRO A 130 -7.17 16.88 10.19
C PRO A 130 -8.16 17.81 9.48
N GLN A 131 -8.06 19.13 9.66
CA GLN A 131 -8.94 20.08 8.98
C GLN A 131 -8.61 20.13 7.49
N GLN A 132 -7.32 20.15 7.16
CA GLN A 132 -6.86 20.07 5.77
C GLN A 132 -7.31 18.76 5.11
N VAL A 133 -7.18 17.61 5.78
CA VAL A 133 -7.64 16.31 5.26
C VAL A 133 -9.15 16.35 4.96
N SER A 134 -9.95 16.84 5.92
CA SER A 134 -11.41 16.97 5.75
C SER A 134 -11.76 17.83 4.53
N GLU A 135 -11.08 18.97 4.37
CA GLU A 135 -11.30 19.86 3.23
C GLU A 135 -10.91 19.23 1.89
N TYR A 136 -9.78 18.51 1.83
CA TYR A 136 -9.30 17.86 0.61
C TYR A 136 -10.23 16.74 0.16
N LEU A 137 -10.78 15.97 1.11
CA LEU A 137 -11.81 14.97 0.85
C LEU A 137 -13.12 15.62 0.40
N ARG A 138 -13.58 16.67 1.09
CA ARG A 138 -14.82 17.39 0.77
C ARG A 138 -14.80 18.02 -0.62
N ARG A 139 -13.64 18.58 -1.03
CA ARG A 139 -13.45 19.11 -2.40
C ARG A 139 -13.28 18.02 -3.46
N GLY A 140 -13.15 16.77 -3.05
CA GLY A 140 -12.88 15.65 -3.95
C GLY A 140 -11.50 15.75 -4.60
N TRP A 141 -10.56 16.46 -3.99
CA TRP A 141 -9.14 16.45 -4.37
C TRP A 141 -8.50 15.14 -3.97
N TRP A 142 -8.75 14.69 -2.74
CA TRP A 142 -8.44 13.33 -2.33
C TRP A 142 -9.64 12.41 -2.53
N ARG A 143 -9.37 11.22 -3.07
CA ARG A 143 -10.35 10.18 -3.39
C ARG A 143 -9.73 8.82 -3.10
N ASP A 144 -10.48 7.74 -3.31
CA ASP A 144 -10.04 6.35 -3.16
C ASP A 144 -9.18 5.83 -4.33
N ASP A 145 -8.60 6.74 -5.13
CA ASP A 145 -7.71 6.40 -6.25
C ASP A 145 -6.50 5.58 -5.76
N THR A 146 -6.25 4.45 -6.41
CA THR A 146 -4.99 3.70 -6.29
C THR A 146 -4.43 3.41 -7.67
N LEU A 147 -3.11 3.28 -7.78
CA LEU A 147 -2.47 3.04 -9.08
C LEU A 147 -2.92 1.70 -9.67
N SER A 148 -2.97 0.66 -8.83
CA SER A 148 -3.51 -0.65 -9.22
C SER A 148 -4.99 -0.57 -9.61
N GLY A 149 -5.78 0.30 -8.96
CA GLY A 149 -7.18 0.55 -9.31
C GLY A 149 -7.34 1.17 -10.71
N TRP A 150 -6.53 2.17 -11.06
CA TRP A 150 -6.53 2.77 -12.39
C TRP A 150 -6.15 1.76 -13.47
N VAL A 151 -5.07 0.99 -13.27
CA VAL A 151 -4.65 -0.04 -14.23
C VAL A 151 -5.72 -1.13 -14.38
N ALA A 152 -6.30 -1.61 -13.28
CA ALA A 152 -7.36 -2.61 -13.33
C ALA A 152 -8.63 -2.10 -14.03
N ARG A 153 -8.95 -0.81 -13.92
CA ARG A 153 -10.05 -0.19 -14.67
C ARG A 153 -9.75 -0.19 -16.17
N HIS A 154 -8.59 0.32 -16.58
CA HIS A 154 -8.23 0.41 -18.00
C HIS A 154 -8.05 -0.96 -18.64
N ALA A 155 -7.52 -1.95 -17.92
CA ALA A 155 -7.43 -3.34 -18.39
C ALA A 155 -8.82 -3.98 -18.62
N ARG A 156 -9.87 -3.53 -17.93
CA ARG A 156 -11.25 -4.00 -18.19
C ARG A 156 -11.93 -3.21 -19.30
N GLU A 157 -11.75 -1.90 -19.34
CA GLU A 157 -12.47 -1.01 -20.26
C GLU A 157 -11.83 -0.94 -21.65
N ARG A 158 -10.50 -1.05 -21.72
CA ARG A 158 -9.70 -0.96 -22.96
C ARG A 158 -8.52 -1.97 -22.93
N PRO A 159 -8.80 -3.29 -22.83
CA PRO A 159 -7.77 -4.31 -22.62
C PRO A 159 -6.63 -4.26 -23.65
N GLU A 160 -6.98 -4.14 -24.92
CA GLU A 160 -6.04 -4.15 -26.06
C GLU A 160 -5.45 -2.77 -26.40
N ALA A 161 -5.89 -1.70 -25.72
CA ALA A 161 -5.32 -0.38 -25.98
C ALA A 161 -3.89 -0.28 -25.41
N PRO A 162 -2.99 0.46 -26.08
CA PRO A 162 -1.60 0.57 -25.66
C PRO A 162 -1.47 1.32 -24.33
N ALA A 163 -0.92 0.65 -23.32
CA ALA A 163 -0.56 1.26 -22.04
C ALA A 163 0.85 1.85 -22.08
N LEU A 164 1.78 1.11 -22.71
CA LEU A 164 3.19 1.49 -22.85
C LEU A 164 3.67 1.31 -24.29
N ILE A 165 4.53 2.22 -24.73
CA ILE A 165 5.31 2.08 -25.98
C ILE A 165 6.79 2.27 -25.64
N HIS A 166 7.61 1.32 -26.05
CA HIS A 166 9.06 1.38 -25.91
C HIS A 166 9.71 0.91 -27.22
N GLY A 167 10.00 1.86 -28.11
CA GLY A 167 10.47 1.56 -29.46
C GLY A 167 9.45 0.72 -30.23
N SER A 168 9.84 -0.45 -30.72
CA SER A 168 8.94 -1.38 -31.42
C SER A 168 8.04 -2.20 -30.47
N VAL A 169 8.29 -2.18 -29.17
CA VAL A 169 7.50 -2.93 -28.19
C VAL A 169 6.32 -2.09 -27.75
N THR A 170 5.12 -2.66 -27.87
CA THR A 170 3.88 -2.10 -27.33
C THR A 170 3.34 -3.08 -26.31
N ILE A 171 2.98 -2.59 -25.12
CA ILE A 171 2.33 -3.38 -24.08
C ILE A 171 0.92 -2.84 -23.87
N SER A 172 -0.08 -3.71 -23.99
CA SER A 172 -1.48 -3.36 -23.77
C SER A 172 -1.81 -3.22 -22.28
N TRP A 173 -2.98 -2.68 -21.95
CA TRP A 173 -3.43 -2.60 -20.56
C TRP A 173 -3.62 -3.98 -19.92
N CYS A 174 -4.12 -4.97 -20.67
CA CYS A 174 -4.31 -6.33 -20.15
C CYS A 174 -2.98 -7.04 -19.89
N GLU A 175 -2.00 -6.90 -20.79
CA GLU A 175 -0.65 -7.46 -20.65
C GLU A 175 0.08 -6.82 -19.46
N LEU A 176 0.00 -5.49 -19.33
CA LEU A 176 0.62 -4.78 -18.22
C LEU A 176 0.06 -5.22 -16.87
N ALA A 177 -1.27 -5.39 -16.79
CA ALA A 177 -1.93 -5.84 -15.58
C ALA A 177 -1.53 -7.29 -15.20
N ASP A 178 -1.41 -8.18 -16.19
CA ASP A 178 -0.98 -9.57 -15.97
C ASP A 178 0.48 -9.64 -15.51
N GLN A 179 1.40 -8.97 -16.22
CA GLN A 179 2.82 -8.96 -15.88
C GLN A 179 3.07 -8.36 -14.49
N ALA A 180 2.36 -7.27 -14.14
CA ALA A 180 2.41 -6.70 -12.79
C ALA A 180 1.87 -7.66 -11.73
N ALA A 181 0.81 -8.43 -12.02
CA ALA A 181 0.27 -9.42 -11.11
C ALA A 181 1.24 -10.60 -10.90
N ARG A 182 1.93 -11.05 -11.95
CA ARG A 182 2.94 -12.13 -11.86
C ARG A 182 4.14 -11.70 -11.05
N LEU A 183 4.70 -10.52 -11.35
CA LEU A 183 5.80 -9.99 -10.56
C LEU A 183 5.39 -9.75 -9.10
N ALA A 184 4.16 -9.30 -8.83
CA ALA A 184 3.68 -9.15 -7.46
C ALA A 184 3.69 -10.48 -6.69
N GLU A 185 3.28 -11.59 -7.31
CA GLU A 185 3.37 -12.91 -6.68
C GLU A 185 4.82 -13.36 -6.50
N GLY A 186 5.70 -13.10 -7.47
CA GLY A 186 7.13 -13.34 -7.36
C GLY A 186 7.77 -12.60 -6.18
N LEU A 187 7.48 -11.30 -6.05
CA LEU A 187 7.94 -10.46 -4.93
C LEU A 187 7.38 -10.94 -3.59
N ARG A 188 6.10 -11.34 -3.54
CA ARG A 188 5.48 -11.89 -2.33
C ARG A 188 6.18 -13.17 -1.87
N ARG A 189 6.48 -14.07 -2.80
CA ARG A 189 7.23 -15.32 -2.53
C ARG A 189 8.68 -15.04 -2.12
N ALA A 190 9.26 -13.96 -2.64
CA ALA A 190 10.58 -13.47 -2.22
C ALA A 190 10.57 -12.75 -0.85
N GLY A 191 9.40 -12.66 -0.17
CA GLY A 191 9.30 -12.13 1.19
C GLY A 191 8.98 -10.63 1.27
N VAL A 192 8.62 -9.99 0.16
CA VAL A 192 8.12 -8.60 0.19
C VAL A 192 6.69 -8.59 0.75
N ALA A 193 6.50 -7.89 1.86
CA ALA A 193 5.21 -7.76 2.53
C ALA A 193 4.63 -6.35 2.38
N ARG A 194 3.34 -6.20 2.73
CA ARG A 194 2.65 -4.90 2.71
C ARG A 194 3.34 -3.91 3.66
N GLY A 195 3.55 -2.69 3.17
CA GLY A 195 4.20 -1.60 3.88
C GLY A 195 5.74 -1.64 3.88
N GLU A 196 6.35 -2.74 3.39
CA GLU A 196 7.80 -2.80 3.23
C GLU A 196 8.28 -1.95 2.05
N VAL A 197 9.50 -1.45 2.16
CA VAL A 197 10.13 -0.63 1.11
C VAL A 197 10.90 -1.52 0.14
N VAL A 198 10.70 -1.31 -1.16
CA VAL A 198 11.48 -1.93 -2.24
C VAL A 198 12.23 -0.83 -2.99
N ALA A 199 13.56 -0.90 -3.00
CA ALA A 199 14.40 0.02 -3.74
C ALA A 199 14.40 -0.34 -5.23
N VAL A 200 14.21 0.62 -6.13
CA VAL A 200 14.19 0.38 -7.58
C VAL A 200 15.17 1.33 -8.27
N GLN A 201 16.20 0.76 -8.89
CA GLN A 201 17.21 1.44 -9.70
C GLN A 201 17.17 0.92 -11.14
N LEU A 202 16.15 1.35 -11.89
CA LEU A 202 15.98 1.01 -13.31
C LEU A 202 15.78 2.29 -14.14
N PRO A 203 16.16 2.28 -15.43
CA PRO A 203 15.84 3.36 -16.37
C PRO A 203 14.32 3.39 -16.67
N ASN A 204 13.87 4.33 -17.51
CA ASN A 204 12.46 4.42 -17.92
C ASN A 204 12.13 3.33 -18.94
N ILE A 205 12.11 2.07 -18.50
CA ILE A 205 11.82 0.87 -19.30
C ILE A 205 10.54 0.20 -18.81
N VAL A 206 10.04 -0.77 -19.58
CA VAL A 206 8.80 -1.50 -19.29
C VAL A 206 8.87 -2.17 -17.91
N GLU A 207 10.01 -2.75 -17.57
CA GLU A 207 10.25 -3.46 -16.31
C GLU A 207 10.22 -2.54 -15.09
N PHE A 208 10.63 -1.27 -15.23
CA PHE A 208 10.46 -0.28 -14.16
C PHE A 208 8.97 -0.11 -13.84
N VAL A 209 8.15 0.00 -14.87
CA VAL A 209 6.71 0.23 -14.74
C VAL A 209 6.01 -0.99 -14.17
N ILE A 210 6.38 -2.20 -14.61
CA ILE A 210 5.88 -3.47 -14.07
C ILE A 210 6.27 -3.60 -12.60
N ALA A 211 7.54 -3.33 -12.24
CA ALA A 211 8.01 -3.35 -10.86
C ALA A 211 7.21 -2.37 -9.98
N TYR A 212 6.99 -1.15 -10.46
CA TYR A 212 6.21 -0.16 -9.72
C TYR A 212 4.79 -0.64 -9.43
N LEU A 213 4.10 -1.17 -10.45
CA LEU A 213 2.74 -1.70 -10.28
C LEU A 213 2.68 -2.94 -9.39
N ALA A 214 3.66 -3.84 -9.50
CA ALA A 214 3.75 -5.04 -8.68
C ALA A 214 3.93 -4.70 -7.20
N ILE A 215 4.83 -3.77 -6.90
CA ILE A 215 5.06 -3.24 -5.54
C ILE A 215 3.77 -2.61 -4.99
N CYS A 216 3.12 -1.75 -5.78
CA CYS A 216 1.85 -1.13 -5.40
C CYS A 216 0.76 -2.17 -5.12
N ARG A 217 0.68 -3.23 -5.94
CA ARG A 217 -0.32 -4.29 -5.82
C ARG A 217 -0.17 -5.09 -4.51
N LEU A 218 1.05 -5.23 -4.01
CA LEU A 218 1.32 -5.81 -2.68
C LEU A 218 1.03 -4.85 -1.52
N GLY A 219 0.76 -3.57 -1.81
CA GLY A 219 0.70 -2.50 -0.83
C GLY A 219 2.06 -2.24 -0.18
N ALA A 220 3.15 -2.60 -0.86
CA ALA A 220 4.51 -2.22 -0.52
C ALA A 220 4.82 -0.82 -1.08
N VAL A 221 5.97 -0.26 -0.73
CA VAL A 221 6.36 1.11 -1.04
C VAL A 221 7.57 1.10 -1.95
N MET A 222 7.46 1.71 -3.13
CA MET A 222 8.61 1.85 -4.03
C MET A 222 9.49 3.02 -3.57
N SER A 223 10.78 2.78 -3.38
CA SER A 223 11.79 3.85 -3.24
C SER A 223 12.59 3.94 -4.52
N THR A 224 12.49 5.05 -5.25
CA THR A 224 13.30 5.22 -6.46
C THR A 224 14.74 5.56 -6.12
N ILE A 225 15.68 4.92 -6.81
CA ILE A 225 17.10 5.19 -6.67
C ILE A 225 17.62 5.75 -8.00
N HIS A 226 18.29 6.90 -7.96
CA HIS A 226 18.77 7.53 -9.17
C HIS A 226 19.85 6.70 -9.87
N MET A 227 19.83 6.66 -11.20
CA MET A 227 20.71 5.79 -12.00
C MET A 227 22.19 6.15 -11.89
N ALA A 228 22.54 7.34 -11.41
CA ALA A 228 23.94 7.74 -11.19
C ALA A 228 24.48 7.33 -9.81
N TYR A 229 23.62 6.95 -8.85
CA TYR A 229 24.05 6.61 -7.48
C TYR A 229 24.77 5.27 -7.42
N ARG A 230 25.85 5.22 -6.65
CA ARG A 230 26.75 4.06 -6.52
C ARG A 230 26.98 3.77 -5.04
N HIS A 231 27.85 2.79 -4.77
CA HIS A 231 28.26 2.28 -3.46
C HIS A 231 27.90 3.13 -2.24
N ALA A 232 28.54 4.30 -2.06
CA ALA A 232 28.35 5.13 -0.87
C ALA A 232 26.95 5.74 -0.78
N GLU A 233 26.41 6.27 -1.89
CA GLU A 233 25.05 6.80 -1.91
C GLU A 233 24.02 5.69 -1.70
N LEU A 234 24.21 4.53 -2.32
CA LEU A 234 23.33 3.37 -2.17
C LEU A 234 23.28 2.90 -0.72
N ALA A 235 24.43 2.70 -0.08
CA ALA A 235 24.49 2.24 1.30
C ALA A 235 23.80 3.21 2.26
N SER A 236 24.01 4.53 2.07
CA SER A 236 23.35 5.58 2.84
C SER A 236 21.83 5.55 2.67
N LEU A 237 21.35 5.47 1.43
CA LEU A 237 19.92 5.45 1.10
C LEU A 237 19.22 4.18 1.59
N LEU A 238 19.84 3.01 1.41
CA LEU A 238 19.31 1.72 1.83
C LEU A 238 19.26 1.59 3.35
N SER A 239 20.28 2.08 4.04
CA SER A 239 20.28 2.12 5.51
C SER A 239 19.17 3.04 6.04
N HIS A 240 18.92 4.16 5.35
CA HIS A 240 17.90 5.13 5.74
C HIS A 240 16.47 4.67 5.43
N ASN A 241 16.19 4.18 4.20
CA ASN A 241 14.85 3.70 3.83
C ASN A 241 14.54 2.28 4.32
N ARG A 242 15.56 1.52 4.76
CA ARG A 242 15.42 0.17 5.32
C ARG A 242 14.75 -0.79 4.34
N ALA A 243 15.07 -0.65 3.04
CA ALA A 243 14.49 -1.47 1.98
C ALA A 243 14.75 -2.96 2.20
N VAL A 244 13.70 -3.78 2.00
CA VAL A 244 13.79 -5.24 2.15
C VAL A 244 14.26 -5.94 0.89
N ALA A 245 14.04 -5.30 -0.25
CA ALA A 245 14.46 -5.80 -1.55
C ALA A 245 14.95 -4.65 -2.44
N ALA A 246 15.83 -4.97 -3.39
CA ALA A 246 16.30 -4.07 -4.42
C ALA A 246 16.06 -4.67 -5.82
N ILE A 247 15.54 -3.87 -6.75
CA ILE A 247 15.38 -4.20 -8.16
C ILE A 247 16.32 -3.31 -8.97
N CYS A 248 17.22 -3.90 -9.76
CA CYS A 248 18.25 -3.17 -10.49
C CYS A 248 18.64 -3.85 -11.80
N LEU A 249 19.48 -3.19 -12.61
CA LEU A 249 20.13 -3.85 -13.75
C LEU A 249 21.23 -4.79 -13.26
N ALA A 250 21.38 -5.94 -13.93
CA ALA A 250 22.47 -6.89 -13.70
C ALA A 250 23.83 -6.24 -13.96
N ARG A 251 23.97 -5.54 -15.09
CA ARG A 251 25.15 -4.72 -15.44
C ARG A 251 24.76 -3.32 -15.87
N GLY A 252 25.57 -2.36 -15.45
CA GLY A 252 25.68 -1.04 -16.08
C GLY A 252 26.85 -1.03 -17.09
N LYS A 253 27.13 0.16 -17.64
CA LYS A 253 28.22 0.33 -18.62
C LYS A 253 29.60 -0.03 -18.06
N ASP A 254 29.92 0.46 -16.86
CA ASP A 254 31.26 0.40 -16.27
C ASP A 254 31.29 -0.28 -14.88
N TRP A 255 30.15 -0.84 -14.41
CA TRP A 255 30.02 -1.47 -13.09
C TRP A 255 28.79 -2.38 -13.04
N SER A 256 28.69 -3.22 -12.00
CA SER A 256 27.56 -4.12 -11.75
C SER A 256 26.70 -3.61 -10.57
N PRO A 257 25.50 -3.05 -10.82
CA PRO A 257 24.58 -2.66 -9.75
C PRO A 257 24.18 -3.86 -8.88
N ALA A 258 23.89 -5.01 -9.51
CA ALA A 258 23.49 -6.22 -8.82
C ALA A 258 24.56 -6.69 -7.82
N GLU A 259 25.83 -6.78 -8.23
CA GLU A 259 26.94 -7.15 -7.34
C GLU A 259 27.11 -6.13 -6.20
N ALA A 260 26.96 -4.84 -6.50
CA ALA A 260 27.04 -3.81 -5.47
C ALA A 260 25.93 -3.95 -4.42
N TYR A 261 24.68 -4.19 -4.83
CA TYR A 261 23.58 -4.46 -3.89
C TYR A 261 23.83 -5.73 -3.07
N CYS A 262 24.31 -6.81 -3.69
CA CYS A 262 24.63 -8.06 -2.98
C CYS A 262 25.73 -7.84 -1.93
N SER A 263 26.78 -7.09 -2.27
CA SER A 263 27.88 -6.77 -1.35
C SER A 263 27.42 -6.01 -0.10
N MET A 264 26.30 -5.29 -0.18
CA MET A 264 25.73 -4.52 0.93
C MET A 264 24.82 -5.34 1.83
N GLN A 265 24.38 -6.54 1.44
CA GLN A 265 23.48 -7.36 2.25
C GLN A 265 24.12 -7.78 3.58
N ALA A 266 25.45 -7.90 3.61
CA ALA A 266 26.20 -8.20 4.84
C ALA A 266 26.18 -7.06 5.86
N SER A 267 26.15 -5.80 5.41
CA SER A 267 26.17 -4.61 6.28
C SER A 267 24.79 -3.99 6.51
N ILE A 268 23.83 -4.26 5.63
CA ILE A 268 22.46 -3.74 5.68
C ILE A 268 21.51 -4.92 5.89
N SER A 269 21.30 -5.29 7.15
CA SER A 269 20.49 -6.46 7.56
C SER A 269 19.03 -6.42 7.12
N THR A 270 18.53 -5.25 6.70
CA THR A 270 17.17 -5.11 6.16
C THR A 270 17.08 -5.60 4.72
N LEU A 271 18.14 -5.48 3.91
CA LEU A 271 18.15 -5.86 2.50
C LEU A 271 18.31 -7.39 2.36
N LYS A 272 17.19 -8.08 2.14
CA LYS A 272 17.13 -9.54 2.08
C LYS A 272 17.22 -10.10 0.68
N THR A 273 16.76 -9.35 -0.33
CA THR A 273 16.63 -9.85 -1.69
C THR A 273 17.12 -8.84 -2.71
N VAL A 274 17.97 -9.30 -3.63
CA VAL A 274 18.37 -8.53 -4.81
C VAL A 274 17.78 -9.20 -6.05
N ILE A 275 17.13 -8.40 -6.88
CA ILE A 275 16.44 -8.82 -8.10
C ILE A 275 17.08 -8.06 -9.27
N ALA A 276 17.65 -8.79 -10.21
CA ALA A 276 18.44 -8.24 -11.32
C ALA A 276 17.74 -8.44 -12.66
N LEU A 277 17.80 -7.41 -13.51
CA LEU A 277 17.38 -7.46 -14.91
C LEU A 277 18.61 -7.56 -15.82
N GLY A 278 18.70 -8.62 -16.62
CA GLY A 278 19.79 -8.84 -17.58
C GLY A 278 20.41 -10.22 -17.40
N GLU A 279 21.74 -10.31 -17.56
CA GLU A 279 22.47 -11.55 -17.37
C GLU A 279 22.37 -12.08 -15.93
N ARG A 280 22.57 -13.38 -15.76
CA ARG A 280 22.49 -14.01 -14.44
C ARG A 280 23.66 -13.56 -13.57
N VAL A 281 23.34 -13.00 -12.41
CA VAL A 281 24.30 -12.65 -11.35
C VAL A 281 24.08 -13.60 -10.16
N GLU A 282 25.16 -14.06 -9.54
CA GLU A 282 25.08 -14.92 -8.36
C GLU A 282 24.32 -14.23 -7.22
N GLU A 283 23.64 -15.01 -6.37
CA GLU A 283 22.86 -14.50 -5.23
C GLU A 283 21.68 -13.58 -5.57
N THR A 284 21.36 -13.38 -6.86
CA THR A 284 20.21 -12.60 -7.32
C THR A 284 19.06 -13.45 -7.86
N LEU A 285 17.85 -12.93 -7.75
CA LEU A 285 16.70 -13.42 -8.51
C LEU A 285 16.63 -12.72 -9.87
N SER A 286 16.24 -13.43 -10.93
CA SER A 286 16.02 -12.83 -12.26
C SER A 286 14.67 -12.11 -12.31
N LEU A 287 14.67 -10.82 -12.65
CA LEU A 287 13.45 -10.02 -12.80
C LEU A 287 12.56 -10.59 -13.92
N GLY A 288 13.17 -10.97 -15.05
CA GLY A 288 12.47 -11.57 -16.19
C GLY A 288 11.80 -12.88 -15.80
N ASP A 289 12.50 -13.75 -15.06
CA ASP A 289 11.92 -15.01 -14.57
C ASP A 289 10.73 -14.78 -13.64
N LEU A 290 10.82 -13.77 -12.75
CA LEU A 290 9.70 -13.45 -11.86
C LEU A 290 8.48 -12.94 -12.63
N ILE A 291 8.67 -12.17 -13.71
CA ILE A 291 7.59 -11.68 -14.58
C ILE A 291 6.98 -12.82 -15.39
N GLU A 292 7.80 -13.67 -16.02
CA GLU A 292 7.34 -14.68 -16.97
C GLU A 292 6.82 -15.97 -16.31
N LYS A 293 7.52 -16.43 -15.26
CA LYS A 293 7.32 -17.79 -14.69
C LYS A 293 6.45 -17.82 -13.45
N SER A 294 6.24 -16.68 -12.79
CA SER A 294 5.32 -16.61 -11.65
C SER A 294 3.87 -16.70 -12.13
N PRO A 295 2.98 -17.37 -11.38
CA PRO A 295 1.54 -17.24 -11.62
C PRO A 295 1.09 -15.83 -11.23
N PRO A 296 0.01 -15.30 -11.83
CA PRO A 296 -0.51 -13.99 -11.44
C PRO A 296 -1.06 -14.02 -10.00
N LEU A 297 -0.78 -12.96 -9.23
CA LEU A 297 -1.26 -12.81 -7.85
C LEU A 297 -2.79 -12.79 -7.79
N ALA A 298 -3.37 -13.79 -7.13
CA ALA A 298 -4.80 -13.90 -6.89
C ALA A 298 -5.32 -12.73 -6.03
N ALA A 299 -6.51 -12.22 -6.35
CA ALA A 299 -7.07 -11.02 -5.70
C ALA A 299 -7.23 -11.14 -4.18
N GLN A 300 -7.51 -12.35 -3.69
CA GLN A 300 -7.67 -12.67 -2.27
C GLN A 300 -6.35 -13.00 -1.55
N ALA A 301 -5.23 -13.14 -2.27
CA ALA A 301 -3.96 -13.53 -1.68
C ALA A 301 -3.34 -12.42 -0.81
N VAL A 302 -3.69 -11.17 -1.08
CA VAL A 302 -3.28 -10.01 -0.30
C VAL A 302 -4.45 -9.05 -0.14
N GLN A 303 -4.49 -8.33 0.98
CA GLN A 303 -5.44 -7.23 1.13
C GLN A 303 -5.01 -6.09 0.19
N ALA A 304 -5.94 -5.59 -0.62
CA ALA A 304 -5.68 -4.47 -1.52
C ALA A 304 -5.16 -3.22 -0.77
N PRO A 305 -4.28 -2.42 -1.39
CA PRO A 305 -3.89 -1.11 -0.86
C PRO A 305 -5.09 -0.16 -0.87
N VAL A 306 -5.07 0.82 0.03
CA VAL A 306 -6.03 1.93 0.05
C VAL A 306 -5.33 3.25 -0.19
N ALA A 307 -6.08 4.29 -0.57
CA ALA A 307 -5.48 5.53 -1.08
C ALA A 307 -4.67 6.33 -0.04
N SER A 308 -4.91 6.10 1.25
CA SER A 308 -4.12 6.66 2.36
C SER A 308 -2.82 5.92 2.62
N ASP A 309 -2.58 4.76 2.00
CA ASP A 309 -1.35 4.00 2.21
C ASP A 309 -0.15 4.72 1.57
N PRO A 310 1.03 4.69 2.23
CA PRO A 310 2.26 5.06 1.56
C PRO A 310 2.51 4.07 0.41
N PHE A 311 2.98 4.57 -0.72
CA PHE A 311 3.26 3.72 -1.89
C PHE A 311 4.52 4.15 -2.66
N LEU A 312 4.99 5.38 -2.42
CA LEU A 312 6.17 5.94 -3.06
C LEU A 312 7.03 6.68 -2.03
N LEU A 313 8.34 6.48 -2.10
CA LEU A 313 9.33 7.17 -1.29
C LEU A 313 10.36 7.81 -2.22
N LEU A 314 10.42 9.14 -2.22
CA LEU A 314 11.33 9.89 -3.08
C LEU A 314 12.38 10.62 -2.24
N TYR A 315 13.62 10.63 -2.73
CA TYR A 315 14.69 11.36 -2.07
C TYR A 315 14.92 12.72 -2.72
N THR A 316 15.14 13.72 -1.87
CA THR A 316 15.54 15.06 -2.31
C THR A 316 17.06 15.20 -2.23
N SER A 317 17.64 16.00 -3.13
CA SER A 317 19.03 16.47 -3.03
C SER A 317 19.13 17.45 -1.86
N GLY A 318 19.13 16.93 -0.63
CA GLY A 318 19.28 17.76 0.55
C GLY A 318 20.63 18.48 0.53
N THR A 319 20.67 19.74 0.92
CA THR A 319 21.89 20.53 1.17
C THR A 319 22.67 20.06 2.41
N THR A 320 22.14 19.07 3.13
CA THR A 320 22.71 18.46 4.33
C THR A 320 23.29 17.08 3.99
N SER A 321 24.34 16.65 4.69
CA SER A 321 25.01 15.35 4.46
C SER A 321 24.13 14.11 4.66
N ALA A 322 22.97 14.23 5.31
CA ALA A 322 22.01 13.13 5.51
C ALA A 322 20.90 13.11 4.45
N PRO A 323 20.55 11.92 3.91
CA PRO A 323 19.51 11.80 2.88
C PRO A 323 18.12 12.11 3.46
N LYS A 324 17.29 12.83 2.71
CA LYS A 324 15.92 13.20 3.11
C LYS A 324 14.90 12.50 2.22
N ALA A 325 14.10 11.64 2.83
CA ALA A 325 13.05 10.91 2.15
C ALA A 325 11.69 11.61 2.33
N VAL A 326 10.91 11.69 1.25
CA VAL A 326 9.57 12.26 1.22
C VAL A 326 8.59 11.11 0.93
N PRO A 327 7.85 10.63 1.94
CA PRO A 327 6.85 9.61 1.75
C PRO A 327 5.60 10.21 1.09
N HIS A 328 5.09 9.51 0.07
CA HIS A 328 3.86 9.86 -0.62
C HIS A 328 2.84 8.74 -0.47
N SER A 329 1.61 9.14 -0.12
CA SER A 329 0.42 8.30 -0.27
C SER A 329 -0.23 8.51 -1.64
N TYR A 330 -1.11 7.59 -2.04
CA TYR A 330 -1.85 7.75 -3.29
C TYR A 330 -2.67 9.04 -3.30
N HIS A 331 -3.28 9.42 -2.16
CA HIS A 331 -3.93 10.72 -2.00
C HIS A 331 -3.05 11.88 -2.44
N THR A 332 -1.81 11.96 -1.93
CA THR A 332 -0.93 13.10 -2.24
C THR A 332 -0.46 13.12 -3.69
N MET A 333 -0.29 11.95 -4.30
CA MET A 333 0.35 11.86 -5.62
C MET A 333 -0.65 11.76 -6.75
N LEU A 334 -1.62 10.85 -6.65
CA LEU A 334 -2.59 10.59 -7.72
C LEU A 334 -3.62 11.70 -7.84
N SER A 335 -3.93 12.43 -6.76
CA SER A 335 -4.79 13.61 -6.84
C SER A 335 -4.22 14.67 -7.78
N ASN A 336 -2.91 14.94 -7.68
CA ASN A 336 -2.22 15.89 -8.53
C ASN A 336 -2.36 15.49 -10.01
N ALA A 337 -2.14 14.21 -10.33
CA ALA A 337 -2.28 13.70 -11.70
C ALA A 337 -3.71 13.79 -12.23
N ARG A 338 -4.69 13.38 -11.42
CA ARG A 338 -6.11 13.41 -11.80
C ARG A 338 -6.64 14.84 -11.99
N LEU A 339 -6.14 15.80 -11.23
CA LEU A 339 -6.49 17.22 -11.38
C LEU A 339 -5.73 17.88 -12.54
N GLY A 340 -4.46 17.51 -12.78
CA GLY A 340 -3.63 18.06 -13.85
C GLY A 340 -3.98 17.55 -15.25
N ALA A 341 -4.44 16.31 -15.40
CA ALA A 341 -4.83 15.76 -16.69
C ALA A 341 -5.88 16.62 -17.44
N PRO A 342 -7.03 17.00 -16.83
CA PRO A 342 -7.99 17.88 -17.50
C PRO A 342 -7.46 19.31 -17.72
N GLU A 343 -6.61 19.84 -16.83
CA GLU A 343 -5.98 21.16 -17.00
C GLU A 343 -5.12 21.22 -18.27
N HIS A 344 -4.37 20.15 -18.54
CA HIS A 344 -3.57 20.00 -19.76
C HIS A 344 -4.35 19.44 -20.95
N ARG A 345 -5.66 19.18 -20.77
CA ARG A 345 -6.55 18.55 -21.76
C ARG A 345 -5.98 17.22 -22.27
N ILE A 346 -5.41 16.40 -21.39
CA ILE A 346 -4.97 15.04 -21.73
C ILE A 346 -6.18 14.12 -21.64
N THR A 347 -6.30 13.26 -22.64
CA THR A 347 -7.35 12.26 -22.81
C THR A 347 -6.74 10.87 -22.97
N ALA A 348 -7.59 9.86 -23.04
CA ALA A 348 -7.15 8.47 -23.23
C ALA A 348 -6.53 8.19 -24.62
N ASP A 349 -6.64 9.13 -25.56
CA ASP A 349 -6.08 9.03 -26.92
C ASP A 349 -4.71 9.72 -27.05
N ASP A 350 -4.26 10.41 -26.00
CA ASP A 350 -2.95 11.04 -25.96
C ASP A 350 -1.83 10.03 -25.70
N ARG A 351 -0.63 10.40 -26.15
CA ARG A 351 0.62 9.69 -25.91
C ARG A 351 1.56 10.60 -25.13
N VAL A 352 1.87 10.22 -23.90
CA VAL A 352 2.68 11.05 -22.98
C VAL A 352 4.10 10.51 -22.95
N LEU A 353 5.08 11.36 -23.28
CA LEU A 353 6.51 11.06 -23.20
C LEU A 353 7.15 11.87 -22.07
N SER A 354 8.07 11.26 -21.32
CA SER A 354 8.94 11.96 -20.38
C SER A 354 10.40 11.83 -20.77
N ALA A 355 11.05 12.97 -21.00
CA ALA A 355 12.51 13.05 -21.07
C ALA A 355 13.15 12.96 -19.67
N ALA A 356 12.40 13.36 -18.63
CA ALA A 356 12.88 13.27 -17.26
C ALA A 356 12.87 11.80 -16.76
N PRO A 357 13.88 11.37 -15.99
CA PRO A 357 13.89 10.05 -15.37
C PRO A 357 12.71 9.85 -14.41
N PHE A 358 12.14 8.65 -14.39
CA PHE A 358 11.14 8.21 -13.42
C PHE A 358 11.72 8.06 -12.00
N THR A 359 13.03 8.21 -11.83
CA THR A 359 13.65 8.32 -10.50
C THR A 359 13.42 9.68 -9.84
N HIS A 360 12.82 10.63 -10.54
CA HIS A 360 12.40 11.93 -10.01
C HIS A 360 10.88 12.06 -10.08
N LEU A 361 10.30 12.79 -9.11
CA LEU A 361 8.86 13.07 -9.01
C LEU A 361 8.30 13.58 -10.34
N PHE A 362 8.97 14.53 -10.99
CA PHE A 362 8.48 15.15 -12.22
C PHE A 362 8.33 14.15 -13.38
N GLY A 363 9.26 13.21 -13.52
CA GLY A 363 9.16 12.14 -14.51
C GLY A 363 8.02 11.17 -14.18
N LEU A 364 7.95 10.69 -12.94
CA LEU A 364 6.85 9.80 -12.49
C LEU A 364 5.47 10.44 -12.59
N TYR A 365 5.38 11.73 -12.31
CA TYR A 365 4.14 12.48 -12.41
C TYR A 365 3.56 12.43 -13.83
N SER A 366 4.39 12.49 -14.88
CA SER A 366 3.92 12.35 -16.27
C SER A 366 3.22 11.01 -16.52
N LEU A 367 3.75 9.92 -15.94
CA LEU A 367 3.17 8.58 -16.01
C LEU A 367 1.82 8.54 -15.29
N HIS A 368 1.74 9.13 -14.09
CA HIS A 368 0.48 9.22 -13.35
C HIS A 368 -0.57 10.05 -14.10
N VAL A 369 -0.18 11.16 -14.73
CA VAL A 369 -1.09 11.99 -15.53
C VAL A 369 -1.67 11.19 -16.68
N ALA A 370 -0.82 10.52 -17.48
CA ALA A 370 -1.26 9.67 -18.58
C ALA A 370 -2.27 8.62 -18.09
N TRP A 371 -1.94 7.93 -17.01
CA TRP A 371 -2.73 6.80 -16.53
C TRP A 371 -3.98 7.19 -15.76
N SER A 372 -4.08 8.41 -15.23
CA SER A 372 -5.31 8.91 -14.63
C SER A 372 -6.49 8.89 -15.61
N VAL A 373 -6.21 9.07 -16.91
CA VAL A 373 -7.19 9.08 -18.00
C VAL A 373 -7.05 7.90 -18.98
N GLY A 374 -6.02 7.06 -18.82
CA GLY A 374 -5.82 5.87 -19.67
C GLY A 374 -5.07 6.15 -20.97
N ALA A 375 -4.30 7.23 -21.02
CA ALA A 375 -3.38 7.56 -22.11
C ALA A 375 -2.17 6.61 -22.12
N THR A 376 -1.56 6.48 -23.29
CA THR A 376 -0.34 5.67 -23.48
C THR A 376 0.88 6.41 -22.95
N ALA A 377 1.74 5.74 -22.19
CA ALA A 377 3.05 6.28 -21.82
C ALA A 377 4.13 5.78 -22.79
N VAL A 378 4.80 6.72 -23.45
CA VAL A 378 5.96 6.45 -24.32
C VAL A 378 7.22 6.52 -23.46
N LEU A 379 8.06 5.50 -23.59
CA LEU A 379 9.22 5.29 -22.74
C LEU A 379 10.51 5.69 -23.45
N LEU A 380 11.29 6.55 -22.78
CA LEU A 380 12.64 6.93 -23.17
C LEU A 380 13.61 6.50 -22.05
N PRO A 381 14.31 5.36 -22.18
CA PRO A 381 15.08 4.77 -21.09
C PRO A 381 16.10 5.72 -20.46
N VAL A 382 16.87 6.38 -21.31
CA VAL A 382 17.88 7.37 -20.93
C VAL A 382 17.80 8.52 -21.92
N PHE A 383 17.76 9.74 -21.40
CA PHE A 383 17.77 10.92 -22.24
C PHE A 383 19.13 11.08 -22.94
N THR A 384 19.08 11.15 -24.26
CA THR A 384 20.06 11.89 -25.07
C THR A 384 19.29 12.77 -26.05
N PRO A 385 19.83 13.91 -26.49
CA PRO A 385 19.11 14.76 -27.44
C PRO A 385 18.71 14.02 -28.74
N PRO A 386 19.59 13.22 -29.38
CA PRO A 386 19.22 12.44 -30.56
C PRO A 386 18.10 11.42 -30.27
N GLU A 387 18.19 10.69 -29.15
CA GLU A 387 17.19 9.66 -28.84
C GLU A 387 15.82 10.28 -28.50
N LEU A 388 15.79 11.42 -27.83
CA LEU A 388 14.54 12.16 -27.61
C LEU A 388 13.90 12.56 -28.94
N ALA A 389 14.68 13.16 -29.85
CA ALA A 389 14.17 13.60 -31.15
C ALA A 389 13.66 12.41 -31.99
N ALA A 390 14.44 11.33 -32.07
CA ALA A 390 14.06 10.10 -32.76
C ALA A 390 12.80 9.46 -32.16
N THR A 391 12.67 9.45 -30.83
CA THR A 391 11.48 8.90 -30.15
C THR A 391 10.24 9.76 -30.41
N VAL A 392 10.36 11.09 -30.44
CA VAL A 392 9.24 11.97 -30.79
C VAL A 392 8.76 11.72 -32.22
N GLU A 393 9.69 11.60 -33.17
CA GLU A 393 9.36 11.37 -34.58
C GLU A 393 8.74 9.99 -34.81
N ARG A 394 9.33 8.94 -34.21
CA ARG A 394 8.92 7.55 -34.34
C ARG A 394 7.58 7.26 -33.64
N ASP A 395 7.49 7.60 -32.36
CA ASP A 395 6.37 7.17 -31.50
C ASP A 395 5.27 8.22 -31.39
N ARG A 396 5.50 9.40 -31.98
CA ARG A 396 4.54 10.51 -32.13
C ARG A 396 3.78 10.84 -30.84
N PRO A 397 4.47 11.09 -29.71
CA PRO A 397 3.82 11.54 -28.49
C PRO A 397 3.08 12.86 -28.72
N THR A 398 1.96 13.05 -28.04
CA THR A 398 1.16 14.28 -28.10
C THR A 398 1.51 15.27 -26.98
N ALA A 399 2.15 14.78 -25.91
CA ALA A 399 2.59 15.60 -24.79
C ALA A 399 3.98 15.17 -24.30
N LEU A 400 4.82 16.16 -23.97
CA LEU A 400 6.20 15.94 -23.54
C LEU A 400 6.49 16.57 -22.17
N TRP A 401 7.02 15.80 -21.23
CA TRP A 401 7.58 16.30 -19.98
C TRP A 401 9.08 16.44 -20.10
N THR A 402 9.59 17.63 -19.83
CA THR A 402 10.99 17.94 -20.05
C THR A 402 11.53 19.01 -19.10
N ALA A 403 12.85 19.12 -19.03
CA ALA A 403 13.50 20.23 -18.34
C ALA A 403 14.03 21.23 -19.39
N PRO A 404 14.17 22.52 -19.06
CA PRO A 404 14.75 23.50 -19.98
C PRO A 404 16.09 23.05 -20.59
N ALA A 405 16.93 22.37 -19.80
CA ALA A 405 18.22 21.84 -20.25
C ALA A 405 18.11 20.79 -21.37
N HIS A 406 17.10 19.92 -21.35
CA HIS A 406 16.92 18.90 -22.39
C HIS A 406 16.63 19.55 -23.75
N ILE A 407 15.73 20.55 -23.77
CA ILE A 407 15.36 21.24 -25.00
C ILE A 407 16.49 22.16 -25.48
N ALA A 408 17.21 22.82 -24.56
CA ALA A 408 18.42 23.56 -24.90
C ALA A 408 19.47 22.66 -25.59
N ALA A 409 19.69 21.44 -25.08
CA ALA A 409 20.60 20.47 -25.69
C ALA A 409 20.13 20.04 -27.10
N CYS A 410 18.84 19.79 -27.30
CA CYS A 410 18.28 19.47 -28.62
C CYS A 410 18.45 20.63 -29.61
N ARG A 411 18.23 21.87 -29.16
CA ARG A 411 18.44 23.09 -29.96
C ARG A 411 19.91 23.27 -30.34
N ALA A 412 20.83 23.08 -29.39
CA ALA A 412 22.27 23.22 -29.63
C ALA A 412 22.78 22.24 -30.70
N MET A 413 22.18 21.05 -30.80
CA MET A 413 22.51 20.05 -31.82
C MET A 413 21.75 20.24 -33.16
N GLY A 414 20.90 21.27 -33.24
CA GLY A 414 20.08 21.56 -34.42
C GLY A 414 19.00 20.52 -34.71
N LEU A 415 18.57 19.74 -33.70
CA LEU A 415 17.63 18.63 -33.89
C LEU A 415 16.20 19.09 -34.16
N MET A 416 15.83 20.30 -33.69
CA MET A 416 14.49 20.86 -33.87
C MET A 416 14.10 21.08 -35.34
N GLY A 417 15.08 21.22 -36.24
CA GLY A 417 14.86 21.33 -37.69
C GLY A 417 15.17 20.06 -38.47
N LYS A 418 15.62 18.99 -37.81
CA LYS A 418 16.04 17.72 -38.44
C LYS A 418 15.06 16.57 -38.22
N HIS A 419 14.18 16.69 -37.24
CA HIS A 419 13.18 15.68 -36.89
C HIS A 419 11.79 16.30 -36.81
N ASP A 420 10.76 15.49 -37.06
CA ASP A 420 9.37 15.91 -36.91
C ASP A 420 8.92 15.92 -35.43
N PHE A 421 8.70 17.12 -34.88
CA PHE A 421 8.08 17.33 -33.56
C PHE A 421 6.58 17.68 -33.65
N GLY A 422 5.98 17.66 -34.85
CA GLY A 422 4.61 18.13 -35.12
C GLY A 422 3.49 17.30 -34.47
N SER A 423 3.82 16.13 -33.92
CA SER A 423 2.91 15.33 -33.09
C SER A 423 2.64 15.97 -31.72
N LEU A 424 3.58 16.75 -31.18
CA LEU A 424 3.46 17.36 -29.86
C LEU A 424 2.49 18.54 -29.89
N ARG A 425 1.41 18.42 -29.12
CA ARG A 425 0.46 19.52 -28.87
C ARG A 425 0.99 20.49 -27.82
N PHE A 426 1.75 20.00 -26.84
CA PHE A 426 2.37 20.82 -25.81
C PHE A 426 3.57 20.12 -25.16
N SER A 427 4.37 20.91 -24.46
CA SER A 427 5.48 20.45 -23.63
C SER A 427 5.38 21.12 -22.26
N ILE A 428 5.53 20.34 -21.19
CA ILE A 428 5.65 20.85 -19.82
C ILE A 428 7.13 20.92 -19.48
N MET A 429 7.59 22.13 -19.23
CA MET A 429 8.97 22.41 -18.82
C MET A 429 9.02 22.72 -17.33
N SER A 430 9.83 21.98 -16.58
CA SER A 430 10.03 22.22 -15.14
C SER A 430 11.41 21.77 -14.67
N GLY A 431 11.71 21.99 -13.39
CA GLY A 431 12.96 21.60 -12.73
C GLY A 431 14.05 22.67 -12.70
N SER A 432 13.94 23.73 -13.51
CA SER A 432 14.76 24.94 -13.42
C SER A 432 14.03 26.12 -14.06
N ALA A 433 14.58 27.33 -13.90
CA ALA A 433 14.08 28.49 -14.63
C ALA A 433 14.16 28.23 -16.14
N CYS A 434 13.09 28.54 -16.87
CA CYS A 434 13.06 28.51 -18.33
C CYS A 434 13.51 29.88 -18.84
N PRO A 435 14.65 29.97 -19.55
CA PRO A 435 15.03 31.21 -20.23
C PRO A 435 13.96 31.62 -21.25
N PRO A 436 13.81 32.93 -21.52
CA PRO A 436 12.83 33.46 -22.47
C PRO A 436 13.04 32.97 -23.90
#